data_AF-A0A1W1UJJ2-F1
#
_entry.id   AF-A0A1W1UJJ2-F1
#
_cell.length_a   1.000
_cell.length_b   1.000
_cell.length_c   1.000
_cell.angle_alpha   90.00
_cell.angle_beta   90.00
_cell.angle_gamma   90.00
#
_symmetry.space_group_name_H-M   'P 1'
#
loop_
_entity.id
_entity.type
_entity.pdbx_description
1 polymer ?
#
loop_
_entity_poly.entity_id
_entity_poly.type
_entity_poly.pdbx_seq_one_letter_code
_entity_poly.pdbx_strand_id
1 'polypeptide(L)'
;MNMNKVVLTIIFMTVVTYIPRFIPITFCRGQLNSKFLNSFLYYVPYAVLGALIFPDILNSTPHTISAVIGGISAIILAFMNKGLMTVVIGAIAVVYICEKLI
;
A
#
# COMPACT_ATOMS: atom_id res chain seq x y z
N MET A 1 30.85 -6.06 -15.28
CA MET A 1 30.16 -6.34 -14.00
C MET A 1 30.78 -7.62 -13.42
N ASN A 2 31.44 -7.56 -12.25
CA ASN A 2 32.17 -8.72 -11.71
C ASN A 2 31.19 -9.81 -11.25
N MET A 3 31.38 -11.05 -11.73
CA MET A 3 30.52 -12.21 -11.43
C MET A 3 30.34 -12.42 -9.90
N ASN A 4 31.40 -12.20 -9.12
CA ASN A 4 31.36 -12.30 -7.65
C ASN A 4 30.40 -11.31 -7.01
N LYS A 5 30.27 -10.09 -7.56
CA LYS A 5 29.33 -9.09 -7.02
C LYS A 5 27.89 -9.52 -7.29
N VAL A 6 27.61 -10.08 -8.47
CA VAL A 6 26.28 -10.56 -8.85
C VAL A 6 25.83 -11.69 -7.93
N VAL A 7 26.70 -12.68 -7.70
CA VAL A 7 26.40 -13.81 -6.80
C VAL A 7 26.18 -13.31 -5.36
N LEU A 8 27.01 -12.39 -4.87
CA LEU A 8 26.83 -11.80 -3.54
C LEU A 8 25.50 -11.04 -3.42
N THR A 9 25.12 -10.27 -4.44
CA THR A 9 23.84 -9.55 -4.49
C THR A 9 22.65 -10.52 -4.50
N ILE A 10 22.71 -11.61 -5.26
CA ILE A 10 21.63 -12.62 -5.29
C ILE A 10 21.46 -13.28 -3.91
N ILE A 11 22.56 -13.63 -3.25
CA ILE A 11 22.52 -14.22 -1.91
C ILE A 11 21.92 -13.22 -0.91
N PHE A 12 22.39 -11.97 -0.91
CA PHE A 12 21.85 -10.94 -0.02
C PHE A 12 20.37 -10.67 -0.27
N MET A 13 19.95 -10.55 -1.54
CA MET A 13 18.56 -10.33 -1.91
C MET A 13 17.68 -11.49 -1.45
N THR A 14 18.19 -12.72 -1.58
CA THR A 14 17.50 -13.92 -1.11
C THR A 14 17.32 -13.87 0.39
N VAL A 15 18.39 -13.62 1.16
CA VAL A 15 18.33 -13.51 2.63
C VAL A 15 17.34 -12.44 3.07
N VAL A 16 17.43 -11.23 2.53
CA VAL A 16 16.57 -10.09 2.91
C VAL A 16 15.11 -10.31 2.48
N THR A 17 14.84 -11.05 1.41
CA THR A 17 13.46 -11.30 0.93
C THR A 17 12.82 -12.51 1.60
N TYR A 18 13.60 -13.56 1.89
CA TYR A 18 13.07 -14.78 2.50
C TYR A 18 12.83 -14.62 3.99
N ILE A 19 13.71 -13.92 4.71
CA ILE A 19 13.58 -13.72 6.16
C ILE A 19 12.19 -13.13 6.51
N PRO A 20 11.74 -12.00 5.94
CA PRO A 20 10.42 -11.43 6.23
C PRO A 20 9.25 -12.26 5.69
N ARG A 21 9.46 -13.13 4.69
CA ARG A 21 8.40 -14.00 4.15
C ARG A 21 8.22 -15.29 4.95
N PHE A 22 9.31 -15.87 5.46
CA PHE A 22 9.27 -17.13 6.21
C PHE A 22 8.95 -16.92 7.69
N ILE A 23 9.43 -15.84 8.30
CA ILE A 23 9.15 -15.51 9.70
C ILE A 23 7.64 -15.46 10.02
N PRO A 24 6.78 -14.75 9.26
CA PRO A 24 5.35 -14.72 9.56
C PRO A 24 4.69 -16.08 9.31
N ILE A 25 5.13 -16.85 8.31
CA ILE A 25 4.54 -18.15 7.97
C ILE A 25 4.89 -19.21 9.03
N THR A 26 6.12 -19.20 9.56
CA THR A 26 6.58 -20.18 10.55
C THR A 26 6.14 -19.81 11.97
N PHE A 27 6.13 -18.51 12.32
CA PHE A 27 5.76 -18.07 13.68
C PHE A 27 4.24 -18.01 13.89
N CYS A 28 3.43 -17.72 12.85
CA CYS A 28 1.96 -17.70 12.97
C CYS A 28 1.28 -19.08 12.82
N ARG A 29 2.03 -20.16 12.55
CA ARG A 29 1.48 -21.54 12.44
C ARG A 29 1.35 -22.28 13.77
N GLY A 30 2.02 -21.81 14.83
CA GLY A 30 1.84 -22.34 16.18
C GLY A 30 0.68 -21.63 16.87
N GLN A 31 -0.18 -22.38 17.56
CA GLN A 31 -1.30 -21.86 18.36
C GLN A 31 -0.88 -20.61 19.17
N LEU A 32 -1.20 -19.42 18.65
CA LEU A 32 -1.03 -18.18 19.38
C LEU A 32 -2.04 -18.21 20.54
N ASN A 33 -1.55 -18.61 21.71
CA ASN A 33 -2.32 -18.66 22.95
C ASN A 33 -2.87 -17.27 23.39
N SER A 34 -2.49 -16.19 22.70
CA SER A 34 -3.03 -14.85 22.90
C SER A 34 -3.66 -14.30 21.61
N LYS A 35 -4.97 -14.01 21.68
CA LYS A 35 -5.74 -13.31 20.63
C LYS A 35 -5.11 -11.97 20.22
N PHE A 36 -4.30 -11.35 21.10
CA PHE A 36 -3.72 -10.03 20.89
C PHE A 36 -2.67 -10.01 19.78
N LEU A 37 -1.71 -10.93 19.79
CA LEU A 37 -0.66 -10.96 18.74
C LEU A 37 -1.22 -11.32 17.37
N ASN A 38 -2.18 -12.24 17.31
CA ASN A 38 -2.77 -12.65 16.04
C ASN A 38 -3.61 -11.51 15.43
N SER A 39 -4.39 -10.81 16.27
CA SER A 39 -5.11 -9.61 15.85
C SER A 39 -4.13 -8.52 15.42
N PHE A 40 -3.07 -8.26 16.21
CA PHE A 40 -2.09 -7.23 15.91
C PHE A 40 -1.38 -7.48 14.57
N LEU A 41 -0.82 -8.68 14.35
CA LEU A 41 -0.15 -9.01 13.08
C LEU A 41 -1.09 -8.97 11.88
N TYR A 42 -2.38 -9.27 12.05
CA TYR A 42 -3.36 -9.16 10.98
C TYR A 42 -3.69 -7.70 10.64
N TYR A 43 -3.77 -6.80 11.63
CA TYR A 43 -4.09 -5.39 11.41
C TYR A 43 -2.90 -4.53 10.97
N VAL A 44 -1.66 -4.92 11.31
CA VAL A 44 -0.45 -4.15 10.96
C VAL A 44 -0.32 -3.87 9.46
N PRO A 45 -0.42 -4.85 8.54
CA PRO A 45 -0.29 -4.58 7.10
C PRO A 45 -1.32 -3.59 6.57
N TYR A 46 -2.59 -3.71 7.00
CA TYR A 46 -3.66 -2.80 6.57
C TYR A 46 -3.48 -1.39 7.14
N ALA A 47 -3.04 -1.28 8.40
CA ALA A 47 -2.73 0.00 9.02
C ALA A 47 -1.55 0.69 8.33
N VAL A 48 -0.50 -0.07 7.99
CA VAL A 48 0.67 0.46 7.26
C VAL A 48 0.28 0.90 5.85
N LEU A 49 -0.50 0.10 5.11
CA LEU A 49 -1.01 0.50 3.79
C LEU A 49 -1.80 1.82 3.87
N GLY A 50 -2.72 1.95 4.85
CA GLY A 50 -3.46 3.19 5.05
C GLY A 50 -2.55 4.38 5.41
N ALA A 51 -1.59 4.17 6.30
CA ALA A 51 -0.64 5.20 6.74
C ALA A 51 0.30 5.68 5.63
N LEU A 52 0.60 4.84 4.64
CA LEU A 52 1.40 5.21 3.46
C LEU A 52 0.55 5.89 2.39
N ILE A 53 -0.64 5.35 2.11
CA ILE A 53 -1.50 5.85 1.02
C ILE A 53 -2.12 7.21 1.35
N PHE A 54 -2.55 7.42 2.59
CA PHE A 54 -3.23 8.66 3.00
C PHE A 54 -2.39 9.94 2.79
N PRO A 55 -1.12 10.03 3.25
CA PRO A 55 -0.29 11.21 3.01
C PRO A 55 0.08 11.37 1.53
N ASP A 56 0.31 10.27 0.80
CA ASP A 56 0.68 10.32 -0.63
C ASP A 56 -0.46 10.89 -1.48
N ILE A 57 -1.72 10.55 -1.18
CA ILE A 57 -2.87 11.12 -1.90
C ILE A 57 -2.94 12.64 -1.75
N LEU A 58 -2.66 13.17 -0.56
CA LEU A 58 -2.76 14.59 -0.26
C LEU A 58 -1.60 15.41 -0.86
N ASN A 59 -0.43 14.80 -1.04
CA ASN A 59 0.76 15.44 -1.61
C ASN A 59 0.96 15.16 -3.11
N SER A 60 0.07 14.38 -3.74
CA SER A 60 0.16 14.01 -5.16
C SER A 60 -0.03 15.20 -6.11
N THR A 61 -0.65 16.29 -5.65
CA THR A 61 -1.04 17.44 -6.47
C THR A 61 -0.46 18.74 -5.92
N PRO A 62 0.03 19.68 -6.75
CA PRO A 62 0.54 20.98 -6.29
C PRO A 62 -0.50 21.80 -5.51
N HIS A 63 -1.79 21.60 -5.81
CA HIS A 63 -2.89 22.21 -5.08
C HIS A 63 -3.58 21.21 -4.15
N THR A 64 -3.45 21.43 -2.84
CA THR A 64 -4.03 20.59 -1.78
C THR A 64 -5.56 20.46 -1.92
N ILE A 65 -6.24 21.46 -2.48
CA ILE A 65 -7.68 21.46 -2.70
C ILE A 65 -8.09 20.42 -3.76
N SER A 66 -7.33 20.32 -4.86
CA SER A 66 -7.59 19.32 -5.91
C SER A 66 -7.33 17.91 -5.39
N ALA A 67 -6.27 17.73 -4.60
CA ALA A 67 -5.94 16.45 -3.96
C ALA A 67 -7.04 15.96 -3.01
N VAL A 68 -7.60 16.85 -2.19
CA VAL A 68 -8.70 16.52 -1.27
C VAL A 68 -9.98 16.15 -2.03
N ILE A 69 -10.33 16.89 -3.07
CA ILE A 69 -11.49 16.58 -3.93
C ILE A 69 -11.31 15.22 -4.61
N GLY A 70 -10.11 14.94 -5.11
CA GLY A 70 -9.72 13.64 -5.64
C GLY A 70 -9.90 12.50 -4.65
N GLY A 71 -9.36 12.66 -3.44
CA GLY A 71 -9.49 11.68 -2.36
C GLY A 71 -10.95 11.41 -1.96
N ILE A 72 -11.76 12.45 -1.83
CA ILE A 72 -13.20 12.32 -1.53
C ILE A 72 -13.92 11.58 -2.66
N SER A 73 -13.63 11.92 -3.91
CA SER A 73 -14.24 11.25 -5.06
C SER A 73 -13.87 9.76 -5.12
N ALA A 74 -12.62 9.42 -4.80
CA ALA A 74 -12.14 8.04 -4.73
C ALA A 74 -12.85 7.26 -3.62
N ILE A 75 -13.04 7.87 -2.44
CA ILE A 75 -13.79 7.26 -1.33
C ILE A 75 -15.25 7.00 -1.74
N ILE A 76 -15.92 7.99 -2.32
CA ILE A 76 -17.32 7.85 -2.76
C ILE A 76 -17.45 6.71 -3.79
N LEU A 77 -16.57 6.67 -4.78
CA LEU A 77 -16.56 5.62 -5.81
C LEU A 77 -16.24 4.23 -5.22
N ALA A 78 -15.35 4.16 -4.24
CA ALA A 78 -15.02 2.91 -3.53
C ALA A 78 -16.22 2.39 -2.72
N PHE A 79 -16.99 3.27 -2.07
CA PHE A 79 -18.21 2.90 -1.34
C PHE A 79 -19.32 2.35 -2.24
N MET A 80 -19.31 2.68 -3.54
CA MET A 80 -20.30 2.18 -4.50
C MET A 80 -20.05 0.72 -4.95
N ASN A 81 -19.16 -0.04 -4.29
CA ASN A 81 -18.81 -1.43 -4.64
C ASN A 81 -18.42 -1.63 -6.12
N LYS A 82 -17.88 -0.58 -6.75
CA LYS A 82 -17.38 -0.63 -8.12
C LYS A 82 -16.01 -1.32 -8.11
N GLY A 83 -15.69 -2.04 -9.19
CA GLY A 83 -14.42 -2.74 -9.31
C GLY A 83 -13.22 -1.79 -9.16
N LEU A 84 -12.10 -2.29 -8.62
CA LEU A 84 -10.91 -1.47 -8.33
C LEU A 84 -10.49 -0.60 -9.53
N MET A 85 -10.52 -1.17 -10.75
CA MET A 85 -10.13 -0.46 -11.97
C MET A 85 -11.02 0.75 -12.27
N THR A 86 -12.34 0.66 -12.04
CA THR A 86 -13.25 1.78 -12.34
C THR A 86 -13.12 2.90 -11.31
N VAL A 87 -12.85 2.56 -10.04
CA VAL A 87 -12.56 3.54 -8.99
C VAL A 87 -11.28 4.31 -9.30
N VAL A 88 -10.21 3.61 -9.71
CA VAL A 88 -8.92 4.23 -10.05
C VAL A 88 -9.06 5.17 -11.24
N ILE A 89 -9.65 4.70 -12.34
CA ILE A 89 -9.81 5.52 -13.55
C ILE A 89 -10.70 6.74 -13.27
N GLY A 90 -11.79 6.56 -12.51
CA GLY A 90 -12.70 7.64 -12.13
C GLY A 90 -12.02 8.71 -11.27
N ALA A 91 -11.29 8.30 -10.23
CA ALA A 91 -10.56 9.23 -9.36
C ALA A 91 -9.49 10.02 -10.12
N ILE A 92 -8.71 9.35 -11.00
CA ILE A 92 -7.70 10.02 -11.84
C ILE A 92 -8.37 11.04 -12.77
N ALA A 93 -9.49 10.69 -13.41
CA ALA A 93 -10.21 11.60 -14.28
C ALA A 93 -10.73 12.84 -13.52
N VAL A 94 -11.27 12.65 -12.31
CA VAL A 94 -11.75 13.75 -11.46
C VAL A 94 -10.60 14.67 -11.06
N VAL A 95 -9.48 14.12 -10.57
CA VAL A 95 -8.29 14.92 -10.21
C VAL A 95 -7.77 15.69 -11.42
N TYR A 96 -7.67 15.03 -12.57
CA TYR A 96 -7.17 15.66 -13.81
C TYR A 96 -8.05 16.83 -14.26
N ILE A 97 -9.38 16.68 -14.21
CA ILE A 97 -10.31 17.77 -14.55
C ILE A 97 -10.20 18.90 -13.52
N CYS A 98 -10.11 18.57 -12.23
CA CYS A 98 -10.06 19.54 -11.15
C CYS A 98 -8.75 20.35 -11.16
N GLU A 99 -7.62 19.71 -11.43
CA GLU A 99 -6.32 20.37 -11.56
C GLU A 99 -6.21 21.22 -12.82
N LYS A 100 -6.89 20.86 -13.92
CA LYS A 100 -6.92 21.69 -15.13
C LYS A 100 -7.80 22.94 -14.98
N LEU A 101 -8.73 22.94 -14.03
CA LEU A 101 -9.69 24.02 -13.81
C LEU A 101 -9.22 25.06 -12.77
N ILE A 102 -8.19 24.69 -12.00
CA ILE A 102 -7.47 25.52 -11.02
C ILE A 102 -6.17 26.02 -11.66
#